data_AF-A0AAD9KJK1-F1
#
_entry.id   AF-A0AAD9KJK1-F1
#
_cell.length_a   1.000
_cell.length_b   1.000
_cell.length_c   1.000
_cell.angle_alpha   90.00
_cell.angle_beta   90.00
_cell.angle_gamma   90.00
#
_symmetry.space_group_name_H-M   'P 1'
#
loop_
_entity.id
_entity.type
_entity.pdbx_description
1 polymer ?
#
loop_
_entity_poly.entity_id
_entity_poly.type
_entity_poly.pdbx_seq_one_letter_code
_entity_poly.pdbx_strand_id
1 'polypeptide(L)'
;MGDACATDDECAFVPNSHCENATCRCVSGNQATHADTVCELRTIGATCSTDVDCLDAIDNSHCSENDICSNCTDRKCVCNSGYHVRSNGSQCELRRIGDNTCVVDSDCSDAVANSNCVENACVCTSGHEVNSNKTGCNRRKLGSTGCRRDTDCSDAVVASYCTSLSTCVCLPGYLSIGDSRCKKRKLRDTCADDHDCYSAIANSNCTVGECFCNSGYGPTSDNSSCSLRRIGDTTCELDSDCNDAVANSHCAAGRCLCISGYTPSDDNVTCRQRNIGDACAVPVDCTAVVPYSVCSNGACACRSGYIPRFEFIVCLHRKQGGEQPCVRDSDCADAFTESRCIAGRCHCLHGFYPNVDSTACHKRRLGDTCRVHDDCSVVIDSSTCSNGACACDLGYVATDDGTGCRLLAINDRCVWTPACGVAIKNTRCLQGRCQCARGWFWEKDADACVKRQLGDACADDGDCSAVVENSVCADRRCSCRSEHNRIEGNDSRCVVGDVAMLEMRGGATPAVSRDIYVVTFSIIAICILALIDICLVIMLCAHFVW
;
A
#
# COMPACT_ATOMS: atom_id res chain seq x y z
N MET A 1 -50.11 -27.33 98.49
CA MET A 1 -48.81 -26.81 98.02
C MET A 1 -48.57 -25.48 98.68
N GLY A 2 -47.32 -25.11 98.99
CA GLY A 2 -47.01 -23.87 99.72
C GLY A 2 -47.14 -23.95 101.25
N ASP A 3 -47.53 -25.10 101.80
CA ASP A 3 -47.51 -25.37 103.23
C ASP A 3 -46.06 -25.39 103.77
N ALA A 4 -45.89 -25.05 105.05
CA ALA A 4 -44.57 -25.04 105.68
C ALA A 4 -44.08 -26.47 105.96
N CYS A 5 -42.79 -26.72 105.76
CA CYS A 5 -42.16 -28.02 105.94
C CYS A 5 -40.73 -27.90 106.50
N ALA A 6 -40.21 -28.98 107.07
CA ALA A 6 -38.82 -29.14 107.48
C ALA A 6 -38.09 -30.28 106.72
N THR A 7 -38.82 -31.22 106.12
CA THR A 7 -38.28 -32.39 105.39
C THR A 7 -39.19 -32.77 104.21
N ASP A 8 -38.66 -33.49 103.21
CA ASP A 8 -39.43 -33.89 102.01
C ASP A 8 -40.61 -34.82 102.33
N ASP A 9 -40.50 -35.65 103.37
CA ASP A 9 -41.56 -36.54 103.84
C ASP A 9 -42.84 -35.78 104.23
N GLU A 10 -42.68 -34.54 104.71
CA GLU A 10 -43.80 -33.66 105.07
C GLU A 10 -44.55 -33.12 103.84
N CYS A 11 -43.99 -33.26 102.63
CA CYS A 11 -44.65 -32.86 101.38
C CYS A 11 -45.20 -34.06 100.58
N ALA A 12 -44.82 -35.29 100.93
CA ALA A 12 -45.09 -36.52 100.17
C ALA A 12 -46.58 -36.86 99.95
N PHE A 13 -47.52 -36.12 100.57
CA PHE A 13 -48.95 -36.22 100.28
C PHE A 13 -49.35 -35.64 98.90
N VAL A 14 -48.54 -34.77 98.30
CA VAL A 14 -48.65 -34.40 96.88
C VAL A 14 -47.52 -35.10 96.10
N PRO A 15 -47.84 -36.00 95.15
CA PRO A 15 -46.84 -36.61 94.27
C PRO A 15 -46.01 -35.56 93.53
N ASN A 16 -44.73 -35.83 93.31
CA ASN A 16 -43.76 -34.91 92.69
C ASN A 16 -43.61 -33.57 93.43
N SER A 17 -43.65 -33.57 94.77
CA SER A 17 -43.31 -32.41 95.60
C SER A 17 -42.21 -32.73 96.63
N HIS A 18 -41.51 -31.70 97.09
CA HIS A 18 -40.38 -31.76 98.02
C HIS A 18 -40.33 -30.48 98.87
N CYS A 19 -39.51 -30.47 99.92
CA CYS A 19 -39.39 -29.34 100.83
C CYS A 19 -38.23 -28.41 100.43
N GLU A 20 -38.55 -27.25 99.86
CA GLU A 20 -37.56 -26.24 99.47
C GLU A 20 -37.79 -24.94 100.24
N ASN A 21 -36.74 -24.40 100.85
CA ASN A 21 -36.78 -23.17 101.64
C ASN A 21 -37.91 -23.14 102.70
N ALA A 22 -38.10 -24.28 103.38
CA ALA A 22 -39.16 -24.54 104.36
C ALA A 22 -40.61 -24.43 103.83
N THR A 23 -40.81 -24.61 102.52
CA THR A 23 -42.14 -24.66 101.88
C THR A 23 -42.27 -25.85 100.93
N CYS A 24 -43.40 -26.54 100.92
CA CYS A 24 -43.64 -27.64 99.98
C CYS A 24 -43.82 -27.12 98.55
N ARG A 25 -42.90 -27.49 97.66
CA ARG A 25 -42.81 -27.07 96.26
C ARG A 25 -42.69 -28.26 95.32
N CYS A 26 -43.13 -28.11 94.08
CA CYS A 26 -43.01 -29.20 93.11
C CYS A 26 -41.54 -29.50 92.83
N VAL A 27 -41.21 -30.76 92.59
CA VAL A 27 -39.91 -31.15 92.02
C VAL A 27 -39.75 -30.48 90.66
N SER A 28 -38.50 -30.20 90.24
CA SER A 28 -38.21 -29.64 88.93
C SER A 28 -38.92 -30.42 87.80
N GLY A 29 -39.26 -29.72 86.74
CA GLY A 29 -40.14 -30.25 85.69
C GLY A 29 -41.65 -30.28 86.03
N ASN A 30 -42.09 -29.96 87.24
CA ASN A 30 -43.51 -30.01 87.61
C ASN A 30 -44.08 -28.65 88.07
N GLN A 31 -45.36 -28.39 87.78
CA GLN A 31 -46.12 -27.20 88.21
C GLN A 31 -47.33 -27.60 89.06
N ALA A 32 -47.62 -26.82 90.10
CA ALA A 32 -48.88 -26.93 90.83
C ALA A 32 -50.06 -26.51 89.92
N THR A 33 -51.09 -27.35 89.85
CA THR A 33 -52.35 -27.02 89.15
C THR A 33 -53.10 -25.89 89.86
N HIS A 34 -54.12 -25.29 89.22
CA HIS A 34 -54.91 -24.16 89.75
C HIS A 34 -55.63 -24.41 91.10
N ALA A 35 -55.56 -25.62 91.65
CA ALA A 35 -56.10 -25.98 92.97
C ALA A 35 -55.01 -26.27 94.03
N ASP A 36 -53.72 -26.12 93.70
CA ASP A 36 -52.56 -26.32 94.59
C ASP A 36 -52.50 -27.72 95.27
N THR A 37 -53.17 -28.72 94.67
CA THR A 37 -53.31 -30.09 95.19
C THR A 37 -52.58 -31.17 94.38
N VAL A 38 -52.08 -30.86 93.18
CA VAL A 38 -51.36 -31.80 92.30
C VAL A 38 -50.22 -31.07 91.60
N CYS A 39 -49.03 -31.67 91.60
CA CYS A 39 -47.91 -31.28 90.73
C CYS A 39 -47.97 -32.09 89.42
N GLU A 40 -48.27 -31.43 88.30
CA GLU A 40 -48.27 -32.03 86.96
C GLU A 40 -47.03 -31.62 86.17
N LEU A 41 -46.60 -32.45 85.21
CA LEU A 41 -45.45 -32.15 84.36
C LEU A 41 -45.69 -30.86 83.56
N ARG A 42 -44.68 -29.97 83.51
CA ARG A 42 -44.79 -28.71 82.77
C ARG A 42 -45.00 -28.96 81.28
N THR A 43 -45.78 -28.07 80.66
CA THR A 43 -45.99 -27.97 79.21
C THR A 43 -45.48 -26.62 78.70
N ILE A 44 -45.31 -26.46 77.38
CA ILE A 44 -44.88 -25.17 76.83
C ILE A 44 -45.95 -24.10 77.11
N GLY A 45 -45.53 -22.99 77.70
CA GLY A 45 -46.41 -21.94 78.26
C GLY A 45 -46.64 -22.03 79.78
N ALA A 46 -46.22 -23.10 80.44
CA ALA A 46 -46.16 -23.21 81.91
C ALA A 46 -45.23 -22.16 82.52
N THR A 47 -45.52 -21.66 83.72
CA THR A 47 -44.66 -20.66 84.39
C THR A 47 -43.39 -21.30 84.95
N CYS A 48 -42.26 -20.59 84.95
CA CYS A 48 -40.96 -21.14 85.32
C CYS A 48 -40.08 -20.15 86.09
N SER A 49 -39.11 -20.67 86.87
CA SER A 49 -38.15 -19.87 87.64
C SER A 49 -36.71 -20.02 87.14
N THR A 50 -36.35 -21.14 86.52
CA THR A 50 -35.03 -21.43 85.94
C THR A 50 -35.20 -22.26 84.67
N ASP A 51 -34.16 -22.38 83.84
CA ASP A 51 -34.21 -23.26 82.66
C ASP A 51 -34.39 -24.73 83.05
N VAL A 52 -33.83 -25.14 84.21
CA VAL A 52 -33.97 -26.49 84.77
C VAL A 52 -35.45 -26.85 85.02
N ASP A 53 -36.29 -25.89 85.41
CA ASP A 53 -37.74 -26.11 85.56
C ASP A 53 -38.39 -26.64 84.28
N CYS A 54 -37.87 -26.24 83.12
CA CYS A 54 -38.42 -26.58 81.80
C CYS A 54 -37.67 -27.77 81.19
N LEU A 55 -36.34 -27.79 81.26
CA LEU A 55 -35.49 -28.86 80.76
C LEU A 55 -35.84 -30.24 81.35
N ASP A 56 -36.11 -30.31 82.66
CA ASP A 56 -36.45 -31.56 83.34
C ASP A 56 -37.83 -32.12 82.93
N ALA A 57 -38.67 -31.32 82.27
CA ALA A 57 -39.98 -31.72 81.75
C ALA A 57 -40.01 -31.91 80.23
N ILE A 58 -39.28 -31.07 79.50
CA ILE A 58 -39.39 -30.92 78.05
C ILE A 58 -37.98 -30.71 77.48
N ASP A 59 -37.46 -31.74 76.82
CA ASP A 59 -36.19 -31.67 76.10
C ASP A 59 -36.17 -30.48 75.13
N ASN A 60 -35.05 -29.74 75.12
CA ASN A 60 -34.84 -28.55 74.27
C ASN A 60 -35.81 -27.39 74.56
N SER A 61 -36.12 -27.16 75.85
CA SER A 61 -36.82 -25.96 76.33
C SER A 61 -35.97 -25.15 77.31
N HIS A 62 -36.33 -23.89 77.51
CA HIS A 62 -35.73 -22.99 78.51
C HIS A 62 -36.82 -22.08 79.09
N CYS A 63 -36.46 -21.29 80.11
CA CYS A 63 -37.37 -20.36 80.77
C CYS A 63 -37.20 -18.95 80.18
N SER A 64 -38.22 -18.45 79.47
CA SER A 64 -38.16 -17.20 78.70
C SER A 64 -37.65 -16.00 79.51
N GLU A 65 -36.70 -15.23 78.99
CA GLU A 65 -36.33 -13.93 79.57
C GLU A 65 -37.39 -12.86 79.23
N ASN A 66 -37.70 -11.96 80.19
CA ASN A 66 -38.80 -10.99 80.07
C ASN A 66 -38.31 -9.61 79.56
N ASP A 67 -37.93 -9.53 78.28
CA ASP A 67 -37.33 -8.32 77.68
C ASP A 67 -38.30 -7.15 77.41
N ILE A 68 -39.61 -7.31 77.65
CA ILE A 68 -40.64 -6.31 77.26
C ILE A 68 -41.40 -5.72 78.47
N CYS A 69 -41.14 -6.19 79.70
CA CYS A 69 -41.96 -5.79 80.86
C CYS A 69 -41.19 -5.81 82.19
N SER A 70 -40.86 -4.63 82.73
CA SER A 70 -40.14 -4.45 84.01
C SER A 70 -40.87 -4.92 85.27
N ASN A 71 -42.08 -5.48 85.14
CA ASN A 71 -42.88 -5.96 86.28
C ASN A 71 -43.70 -7.24 85.95
N CYS A 72 -43.25 -8.03 84.98
CA CYS A 72 -43.87 -9.30 84.65
C CYS A 72 -43.07 -10.44 85.30
N THR A 73 -43.70 -11.13 86.26
CA THR A 73 -43.15 -12.33 86.91
C THR A 73 -43.42 -13.62 86.14
N ASP A 74 -44.31 -13.57 85.14
CA ASP A 74 -44.72 -14.71 84.31
C ASP A 74 -43.69 -15.03 83.21
N ARG A 75 -42.50 -15.48 83.60
CA ARG A 75 -41.61 -16.21 82.67
C ARG A 75 -42.22 -17.58 82.38
N LYS A 76 -42.10 -18.05 81.14
CA LYS A 76 -42.75 -19.29 80.68
C LYS A 76 -41.76 -20.24 80.02
N CYS A 77 -42.01 -21.54 80.17
CA CYS A 77 -41.28 -22.55 79.41
C CYS A 77 -41.57 -22.37 77.93
N VAL A 78 -40.51 -22.19 77.14
CA VAL A 78 -40.52 -22.01 75.69
C VAL A 78 -39.49 -22.94 75.06
N CYS A 79 -39.66 -23.28 73.80
CA CYS A 79 -38.66 -24.10 73.09
C CYS A 79 -37.39 -23.30 72.82
N ASN A 80 -36.25 -23.99 72.79
CA ASN A 80 -34.99 -23.41 72.36
C ASN A 80 -35.05 -22.99 70.88
N SER A 81 -34.23 -22.01 70.52
CA SER A 81 -33.97 -21.66 69.11
C SER A 81 -33.62 -22.94 68.33
N GLY A 82 -34.19 -23.09 67.13
CA GLY A 82 -34.15 -24.33 66.36
C GLY A 82 -35.36 -25.27 66.56
N TYR A 83 -36.20 -25.05 67.56
CA TYR A 83 -37.33 -25.94 67.89
C TYR A 83 -38.68 -25.23 67.87
N HIS A 84 -39.76 -25.97 67.59
CA HIS A 84 -41.15 -25.51 67.67
C HIS A 84 -41.97 -26.40 68.60
N VAL A 85 -43.07 -25.87 69.11
CA VAL A 85 -44.00 -26.61 69.96
C VAL A 85 -44.75 -27.65 69.11
N ARG A 86 -44.78 -28.90 69.55
CA ARG A 86 -45.65 -29.95 68.98
C ARG A 86 -47.12 -29.62 69.30
N SER A 87 -48.06 -30.01 68.44
CA SER A 87 -49.49 -29.64 68.55
C SER A 87 -50.21 -29.99 69.87
N ASN A 88 -49.58 -30.76 70.76
CA ASN A 88 -50.08 -31.13 72.08
C ASN A 88 -49.43 -30.36 73.25
N GLY A 89 -48.53 -29.39 73.00
CA GLY A 89 -47.86 -28.58 74.01
C GLY A 89 -46.79 -29.29 74.87
N SER A 90 -46.56 -30.60 74.66
CA SER A 90 -45.75 -31.44 75.54
C SER A 90 -44.32 -31.72 75.05
N GLN A 91 -43.94 -31.22 73.87
CA GLN A 91 -42.64 -31.52 73.26
C GLN A 91 -42.18 -30.38 72.36
N CYS A 92 -40.88 -30.12 72.35
CA CYS A 92 -40.21 -29.29 71.36
C CYS A 92 -39.68 -30.19 70.22
N GLU A 93 -40.20 -29.99 69.00
CA GLU A 93 -39.77 -30.70 67.79
C GLU A 93 -38.80 -29.82 66.99
N LEU A 94 -37.73 -30.42 66.45
CA LEU A 94 -36.73 -29.70 65.64
C LEU A 94 -37.36 -29.20 64.34
N ARG A 95 -37.18 -27.92 64.04
CA ARG A 95 -37.77 -27.26 62.86
C ARG A 95 -37.21 -27.81 61.55
N ARG A 96 -38.05 -27.76 60.53
CA ARG A 96 -37.78 -28.20 59.15
C ARG A 96 -38.08 -27.07 58.18
N ILE A 97 -37.56 -27.22 56.96
CA ILE A 97 -37.81 -26.26 55.88
C ILE A 97 -39.28 -26.33 55.45
N GLY A 98 -39.97 -25.19 55.58
CA GLY A 98 -41.41 -25.03 55.39
C GLY A 98 -42.25 -25.09 56.68
N ASP A 99 -41.65 -25.09 57.86
CA ASP A 99 -42.39 -24.95 59.13
C ASP A 99 -42.70 -23.47 59.41
N ASN A 100 -43.99 -23.15 59.55
CA ASN A 100 -44.52 -21.78 59.58
C ASN A 100 -44.66 -21.20 61.01
N THR A 101 -43.65 -21.42 61.85
CA THR A 101 -43.69 -21.02 63.28
C THR A 101 -42.44 -20.28 63.75
N CYS A 102 -41.55 -19.85 62.85
CA CYS A 102 -40.38 -19.06 63.23
C CYS A 102 -40.75 -17.58 63.39
N VAL A 103 -39.94 -16.85 64.15
CA VAL A 103 -40.08 -15.40 64.41
C VAL A 103 -38.79 -14.66 64.03
N VAL A 104 -37.62 -15.28 64.28
CA VAL A 104 -36.30 -14.74 63.94
C VAL A 104 -35.49 -15.74 63.13
N ASP A 105 -34.45 -15.27 62.42
CA ASP A 105 -33.62 -16.14 61.57
C ASP A 105 -32.94 -17.29 62.34
N SER A 106 -32.58 -17.08 63.61
CA SER A 106 -31.93 -18.10 64.46
C SER A 106 -32.83 -19.32 64.69
N ASP A 107 -34.15 -19.12 64.79
CA ASP A 107 -35.13 -20.21 64.91
C ASP A 107 -34.95 -21.24 63.79
N CYS A 108 -34.52 -20.80 62.61
CA CYS A 108 -34.29 -21.66 61.46
C CYS A 108 -32.81 -22.07 61.36
N SER A 109 -31.87 -21.14 61.49
CA SER A 109 -30.43 -21.43 61.30
C SER A 109 -29.89 -22.45 62.30
N ASP A 110 -30.43 -22.47 63.52
CA ASP A 110 -30.00 -23.38 64.59
C ASP A 110 -30.60 -24.79 64.40
N ALA A 111 -31.73 -24.91 63.70
CA ALA A 111 -32.31 -26.20 63.30
C ALA A 111 -31.66 -26.76 62.03
N VAL A 112 -31.50 -25.90 61.03
CA VAL A 112 -31.06 -26.21 59.68
C VAL A 112 -30.11 -25.13 59.21
N ALA A 113 -28.82 -25.46 59.16
CA ALA A 113 -27.78 -24.55 58.67
C ALA A 113 -28.09 -24.06 57.23
N ASN A 114 -27.79 -22.78 56.96
CA ASN A 114 -28.13 -22.07 55.73
C ASN A 114 -29.66 -21.97 55.49
N SER A 115 -30.41 -21.75 56.57
CA SER A 115 -31.83 -21.38 56.51
C SER A 115 -32.10 -20.14 57.37
N ASN A 116 -33.19 -19.44 57.06
CA ASN A 116 -33.57 -18.19 57.70
C ASN A 116 -35.11 -18.07 57.73
N CYS A 117 -35.66 -17.15 58.51
CA CYS A 117 -37.10 -16.99 58.70
C CYS A 117 -37.67 -15.96 57.72
N VAL A 118 -38.59 -16.39 56.85
CA VAL A 118 -39.27 -15.51 55.88
C VAL A 118 -40.77 -15.75 55.96
N GLU A 119 -41.54 -14.70 56.26
CA GLU A 119 -43.00 -14.79 56.42
C GLU A 119 -43.43 -15.88 57.43
N ASN A 120 -42.71 -15.97 58.55
CA ASN A 120 -42.81 -16.98 59.61
C ASN A 120 -42.46 -18.42 59.18
N ALA A 121 -42.02 -18.65 57.94
CA ALA A 121 -41.60 -19.95 57.43
C ALA A 121 -40.07 -20.10 57.39
N CYS A 122 -39.55 -21.23 57.87
CA CYS A 122 -38.13 -21.54 57.67
C CYS A 122 -37.86 -21.90 56.20
N VAL A 123 -37.03 -21.09 55.53
CA VAL A 123 -36.63 -21.27 54.12
C VAL A 123 -35.12 -21.32 54.00
N CYS A 124 -34.60 -22.01 52.98
CA CYS A 124 -33.17 -21.97 52.70
C CYS A 124 -32.73 -20.56 52.27
N THR A 125 -31.57 -20.12 52.75
CA THR A 125 -30.95 -18.88 52.29
C THR A 125 -30.60 -18.98 50.80
N SER A 126 -30.36 -17.83 50.15
CA SER A 126 -29.88 -17.80 48.77
C SER A 126 -28.57 -18.62 48.64
N GLY A 127 -28.33 -19.15 47.43
CA GLY A 127 -27.29 -20.14 47.17
C GLY A 127 -27.63 -21.59 47.59
N HIS A 128 -28.78 -21.85 48.23
CA HIS A 128 -29.13 -23.17 48.74
C HIS A 128 -30.52 -23.67 48.30
N GLU A 129 -30.70 -24.99 48.29
CA GLU A 129 -31.94 -25.69 47.95
C GLU A 129 -32.29 -26.76 48.98
N VAL A 130 -33.58 -26.98 49.19
CA VAL A 130 -34.10 -27.91 50.20
C VAL A 130 -33.80 -29.36 49.81
N ASN A 131 -33.31 -30.16 50.76
CA ASN A 131 -33.15 -31.59 50.57
C ASN A 131 -34.50 -32.32 50.53
N SER A 132 -34.53 -33.57 50.05
CA SER A 132 -35.78 -34.35 49.90
C SER A 132 -36.60 -34.51 51.18
N ASN A 133 -35.96 -34.42 52.35
CA ASN A 133 -36.55 -34.73 53.64
C ASN A 133 -36.91 -33.46 54.45
N LYS A 134 -36.69 -32.26 53.89
CA LYS A 134 -36.82 -30.94 54.51
C LYS A 134 -35.93 -30.70 55.74
N THR A 135 -34.86 -31.49 55.91
CA THR A 135 -33.95 -31.44 57.07
C THR A 135 -32.62 -30.74 56.79
N GLY A 136 -32.46 -30.13 55.62
CA GLY A 136 -31.18 -29.59 55.17
C GLY A 136 -31.32 -28.68 53.96
N CYS A 137 -30.47 -27.65 53.93
CA CYS A 137 -30.30 -26.75 52.80
C CYS A 137 -28.96 -27.07 52.12
N ASN A 138 -29.03 -27.78 51.00
CA ASN A 138 -27.87 -28.15 50.19
C ASN A 138 -27.44 -26.98 49.32
N ARG A 139 -26.13 -26.74 49.17
CA ARG A 139 -25.63 -25.71 48.24
C ARG A 139 -26.00 -26.07 46.80
N ARG A 140 -26.58 -25.10 46.08
CA ARG A 140 -26.99 -25.25 44.67
C ARG A 140 -25.80 -25.46 43.74
N LYS A 141 -26.09 -26.02 42.57
CA LYS A 141 -25.14 -26.37 41.52
C LYS A 141 -25.61 -25.83 40.17
N LEU A 142 -24.72 -25.83 39.19
CA LEU A 142 -25.11 -25.66 37.79
C LEU A 142 -26.00 -26.84 37.39
N GLY A 143 -27.18 -26.53 36.83
CA GLY A 143 -28.25 -27.50 36.58
C GLY A 143 -29.24 -27.70 37.74
N SER A 144 -29.02 -27.14 38.94
CA SER A 144 -30.04 -27.10 40.00
C SER A 144 -31.26 -26.32 39.53
N THR A 145 -32.46 -26.83 39.85
CA THR A 145 -33.75 -26.24 39.44
C THR A 145 -34.48 -25.55 40.60
N GLY A 146 -35.52 -24.79 40.30
CA GLY A 146 -36.29 -24.04 41.29
C GLY A 146 -35.55 -22.87 41.92
N CYS A 147 -34.57 -22.26 41.23
CA CYS A 147 -34.12 -20.90 41.56
C CYS A 147 -35.22 -19.89 41.20
N ARG A 148 -35.22 -18.71 41.85
CA ARG A 148 -36.20 -17.63 41.58
C ARG A 148 -35.53 -16.30 41.25
N ARG A 149 -34.34 -16.06 41.77
CA ARG A 149 -33.51 -14.89 41.51
C ARG A 149 -32.08 -15.31 41.20
N ASP A 150 -31.33 -14.45 40.55
CA ASP A 150 -29.92 -14.74 40.21
C ASP A 150 -29.06 -15.01 41.45
N THR A 151 -29.36 -14.36 42.59
CA THR A 151 -28.69 -14.61 43.88
C THR A 151 -28.77 -16.08 44.32
N ASP A 152 -29.86 -16.77 44.00
CA ASP A 152 -30.03 -18.18 44.34
C ASP A 152 -28.97 -19.06 43.64
N CYS A 153 -28.43 -18.59 42.52
CA CYS A 153 -27.35 -19.22 41.78
C CYS A 153 -25.99 -18.57 42.08
N SER A 154 -25.87 -17.24 42.03
CA SER A 154 -24.58 -16.53 42.16
C SER A 154 -23.90 -16.73 43.51
N ASP A 155 -24.69 -16.87 44.57
CA ASP A 155 -24.18 -17.08 45.93
C ASP A 155 -23.70 -18.54 46.12
N ALA A 156 -24.25 -19.47 45.33
CA ALA A 156 -23.78 -20.86 45.27
C ALA A 156 -22.55 -21.02 44.36
N VAL A 157 -22.62 -20.47 43.14
CA VAL A 157 -21.62 -20.59 42.08
C VAL A 157 -21.41 -19.20 41.48
N VAL A 158 -20.25 -18.60 41.76
CA VAL A 158 -19.88 -17.26 41.28
C VAL A 158 -19.96 -17.21 39.75
N ALA A 159 -20.52 -16.12 39.22
CA ALA A 159 -20.82 -15.91 37.80
C ALA A 159 -21.83 -16.92 37.19
N SER A 160 -22.83 -17.32 37.98
CA SER A 160 -24.04 -18.00 37.51
C SER A 160 -25.29 -17.15 37.77
N TYR A 161 -26.38 -17.47 37.06
CA TYR A 161 -27.66 -16.76 37.12
C TYR A 161 -28.83 -17.75 36.98
N CYS A 162 -30.05 -17.29 37.27
CA CYS A 162 -31.26 -18.09 37.19
C CYS A 162 -31.95 -17.89 35.84
N THR A 163 -32.04 -18.95 35.05
CA THR A 163 -32.77 -18.91 33.76
C THR A 163 -34.28 -18.75 33.96
N SER A 164 -35.00 -18.31 32.92
CA SER A 164 -36.47 -18.28 32.89
C SER A 164 -37.11 -19.66 33.09
N LEU A 165 -36.36 -20.75 32.86
CA LEU A 165 -36.74 -22.13 33.17
C LEU A 165 -36.42 -22.53 34.63
N SER A 166 -36.15 -21.55 35.50
CA SER A 166 -35.81 -21.75 36.92
C SER A 166 -34.59 -22.65 37.16
N THR A 167 -33.63 -22.67 36.23
CA THR A 167 -32.40 -23.50 36.32
C THR A 167 -31.15 -22.62 36.44
N CYS A 168 -30.23 -22.94 37.35
CA CYS A 168 -28.96 -22.24 37.51
C CYS A 168 -27.97 -22.60 36.39
N VAL A 169 -27.47 -21.60 35.65
CA VAL A 169 -26.46 -21.76 34.60
C VAL A 169 -25.42 -20.64 34.67
N CYS A 170 -24.26 -20.79 34.02
CA CYS A 170 -23.25 -19.73 33.97
C CYS A 170 -23.75 -18.50 33.21
N LEU A 171 -23.32 -17.31 33.63
CA LEU A 171 -23.54 -16.06 32.90
C LEU A 171 -22.95 -16.14 31.48
N PRO A 172 -23.54 -15.46 30.48
CA PRO A 172 -22.91 -15.25 29.18
C PRO A 172 -21.48 -14.75 29.34
N GLY A 173 -20.55 -15.32 28.57
CA GLY A 173 -19.12 -15.09 28.78
C GLY A 173 -18.43 -16.05 29.76
N TYR A 174 -19.15 -17.02 30.33
CA TYR A 174 -18.56 -18.03 31.22
C TYR A 174 -18.92 -19.46 30.79
N LEU A 175 -17.90 -20.31 30.69
CA LEU A 175 -17.99 -21.75 30.46
C LEU A 175 -18.21 -22.48 31.79
N SER A 176 -19.13 -23.46 31.81
CA SER A 176 -19.28 -24.38 32.93
C SER A 176 -18.12 -25.38 33.00
N ILE A 177 -17.49 -25.48 34.17
CA ILE A 177 -16.46 -26.48 34.48
C ILE A 177 -17.06 -27.41 35.53
N GLY A 178 -17.66 -28.51 35.06
CA GLY A 178 -18.46 -29.40 35.89
C GLY A 178 -19.76 -28.72 36.37
N ASP A 179 -20.21 -29.11 37.57
CA ASP A 179 -21.46 -28.68 38.19
C ASP A 179 -21.29 -27.49 39.17
N SER A 180 -20.06 -27.00 39.36
CA SER A 180 -19.69 -26.21 40.55
C SER A 180 -18.87 -24.96 40.27
N ARG A 181 -18.50 -24.68 39.01
CA ARG A 181 -17.69 -23.49 38.66
C ARG A 181 -18.00 -22.95 37.27
N CYS A 182 -18.09 -21.62 37.18
CA CYS A 182 -18.07 -20.88 35.93
C CYS A 182 -16.66 -20.29 35.69
N LYS A 183 -16.06 -20.57 34.54
CA LYS A 183 -14.75 -20.06 34.09
C LYS A 183 -14.99 -19.05 32.97
N LYS A 184 -14.45 -17.83 33.10
CA LYS A 184 -14.55 -16.82 32.03
C LYS A 184 -13.97 -17.40 30.72
N ARG A 185 -14.72 -17.25 29.63
CA ARG A 185 -14.35 -17.76 28.30
C ARG A 185 -13.10 -17.08 27.75
N LYS A 186 -12.32 -17.84 27.00
CA LYS A 186 -11.19 -17.42 26.15
C LYS A 186 -11.48 -17.77 24.69
N LEU A 187 -10.69 -17.22 23.76
CA LEU A 187 -10.76 -17.63 22.36
C LEU A 187 -10.46 -19.13 22.24
N ARG A 188 -11.17 -19.82 21.35
CA ARG A 188 -11.23 -21.29 21.22
C ARG A 188 -11.94 -22.04 22.38
N ASP A 189 -12.46 -21.37 23.41
CA ASP A 189 -13.48 -22.02 24.25
C ASP A 189 -14.79 -22.17 23.44
N THR A 190 -15.58 -23.22 23.72
CA THR A 190 -16.85 -23.50 23.02
C THR A 190 -17.91 -22.43 23.28
N CYS A 191 -18.90 -22.28 22.41
CA CYS A 191 -19.99 -21.30 22.56
C CYS A 191 -21.31 -21.79 21.94
N ALA A 192 -22.43 -21.25 22.41
CA ALA A 192 -23.75 -21.49 21.81
C ALA A 192 -24.12 -20.43 20.75
N ASP A 193 -23.79 -19.16 21.02
CA ASP A 193 -24.06 -18.01 20.17
C ASP A 193 -23.02 -16.89 20.39
N ASP A 194 -23.13 -15.78 19.65
CA ASP A 194 -22.17 -14.67 19.74
C ASP A 194 -22.12 -14.01 21.13
N HIS A 195 -23.23 -14.00 21.88
CA HIS A 195 -23.33 -13.36 23.21
C HIS A 195 -22.45 -14.06 24.24
N ASP A 196 -22.25 -15.36 24.09
CA ASP A 196 -21.26 -16.13 24.84
C ASP A 196 -19.83 -15.58 24.64
N CYS A 197 -19.48 -15.13 23.44
CA CYS A 197 -18.13 -14.67 23.12
C CYS A 197 -17.93 -13.19 23.44
N TYR A 198 -18.76 -12.28 22.90
CA TYR A 198 -18.54 -10.84 23.08
C TYR A 198 -18.71 -10.37 24.54
N SER A 199 -19.46 -11.09 25.38
CA SER A 199 -19.58 -10.80 26.81
C SER A 199 -18.30 -11.08 27.61
N ALA A 200 -17.47 -12.02 27.14
CA ALA A 200 -16.17 -12.29 27.73
C ALA A 200 -15.03 -11.49 27.09
N ILE A 201 -15.06 -11.39 25.76
CA ILE A 201 -13.96 -11.00 24.88
C ILE A 201 -14.52 -10.02 23.85
N ALA A 202 -14.26 -8.72 24.03
CA ALA A 202 -14.74 -7.72 23.08
C ALA A 202 -14.21 -7.99 21.66
N ASN A 203 -15.04 -7.69 20.64
CA ASN A 203 -14.77 -7.97 19.23
C ASN A 203 -14.55 -9.47 18.90
N SER A 204 -15.36 -10.34 19.49
CA SER A 204 -15.38 -11.78 19.18
C SER A 204 -16.80 -12.33 19.00
N ASN A 205 -16.93 -13.32 18.13
CA ASN A 205 -18.18 -13.98 17.77
C ASN A 205 -18.03 -15.52 17.85
N CYS A 206 -19.14 -16.23 17.87
CA CYS A 206 -19.20 -17.68 17.92
C CYS A 206 -19.19 -18.27 16.51
N THR A 207 -18.04 -18.77 16.08
CA THR A 207 -17.85 -19.32 14.73
C THR A 207 -17.64 -20.83 14.83
N VAL A 208 -18.54 -21.61 14.21
CA VAL A 208 -18.53 -23.09 14.25
C VAL A 208 -18.47 -23.65 15.69
N GLY A 209 -19.11 -22.96 16.64
CA GLY A 209 -19.21 -23.40 18.04
C GLY A 209 -17.99 -23.12 18.92
N GLU A 210 -17.00 -22.34 18.44
CA GLU A 210 -15.90 -21.80 19.26
C GLU A 210 -15.86 -20.26 19.16
N CYS A 211 -15.27 -19.59 20.17
CA CYS A 211 -15.09 -18.13 20.13
C CYS A 211 -13.87 -17.72 19.30
N PHE A 212 -14.09 -16.87 18.29
CA PHE A 212 -13.08 -16.29 17.39
C PHE A 212 -13.14 -14.76 17.41
N CYS A 213 -12.02 -14.10 17.14
CA CYS A 213 -12.03 -12.66 16.89
C CYS A 213 -12.77 -12.32 15.59
N ASN A 214 -13.43 -11.17 15.59
CA ASN A 214 -14.08 -10.63 14.40
C ASN A 214 -13.02 -10.21 13.36
N SER A 215 -13.40 -10.16 12.09
CA SER A 215 -12.55 -9.61 11.02
C SER A 215 -12.02 -8.22 11.41
N GLY A 216 -10.77 -7.93 11.06
CA GLY A 216 -10.02 -6.77 11.56
C GLY A 216 -9.29 -7.01 12.90
N TYR A 217 -9.60 -8.07 13.65
CA TYR A 217 -9.00 -8.33 14.96
C TYR A 217 -8.23 -9.65 15.01
N GLY A 218 -7.13 -9.66 15.76
CA GLY A 218 -6.27 -10.82 15.99
C GLY A 218 -6.24 -11.24 17.46
N PRO A 219 -6.04 -12.53 17.76
CA PRO A 219 -5.90 -13.02 19.12
C PRO A 219 -4.62 -12.47 19.78
N THR A 220 -4.71 -12.07 21.05
CA THR A 220 -3.54 -11.89 21.90
C THR A 220 -2.90 -13.23 22.26
N SER A 221 -1.62 -13.22 22.66
CA SER A 221 -0.81 -14.44 22.87
C SER A 221 -1.34 -15.40 23.94
N ASP A 222 -2.24 -14.94 24.81
CA ASP A 222 -2.88 -15.76 25.85
C ASP A 222 -4.36 -16.08 25.54
N ASN A 223 -4.85 -15.76 24.33
CA ASN A 223 -6.24 -15.93 23.89
C ASN A 223 -7.29 -15.22 24.77
N SER A 224 -6.93 -14.18 25.53
CA SER A 224 -7.88 -13.45 26.40
C SER A 224 -8.63 -12.31 25.73
N SER A 225 -8.11 -11.77 24.63
CA SER A 225 -8.60 -10.53 24.02
C SER A 225 -8.31 -10.48 22.52
N CYS A 226 -9.11 -9.70 21.80
CA CYS A 226 -8.97 -9.44 20.37
C CYS A 226 -8.41 -8.03 20.17
N SER A 227 -7.17 -7.92 19.68
CA SER A 227 -6.51 -6.66 19.35
C SER A 227 -6.70 -6.31 17.88
N LEU A 228 -6.97 -5.03 17.57
CA LEU A 228 -7.06 -4.56 16.18
C LEU A 228 -5.73 -4.82 15.47
N ARG A 229 -5.80 -5.40 14.27
CA ARG A 229 -4.63 -5.85 13.51
C ARG A 229 -3.81 -4.68 12.95
N ARG A 230 -2.53 -4.94 12.77
CA ARG A 230 -1.54 -4.02 12.17
C ARG A 230 -0.79 -4.70 11.04
N ILE A 231 -0.13 -3.90 10.21
CA ILE A 231 0.75 -4.44 9.18
C ILE A 231 1.95 -5.15 9.85
N GLY A 232 2.21 -6.39 9.43
CA GLY A 232 3.19 -7.28 10.04
C GLY A 232 2.62 -8.36 10.96
N ASP A 233 1.38 -8.21 11.46
CA ASP A 233 0.72 -9.20 12.34
C ASP A 233 0.56 -10.55 11.63
N THR A 234 0.87 -11.64 12.34
CA THR A 234 1.05 -12.98 11.77
C THR A 234 -0.06 -13.98 12.11
N THR A 235 -1.31 -13.51 12.25
CA THR A 235 -2.45 -14.33 12.67
C THR A 235 -3.67 -14.21 11.76
N CYS A 236 -3.52 -13.68 10.54
CA CYS A 236 -4.62 -13.59 9.59
C CYS A 236 -4.79 -14.91 8.82
N GLU A 237 -6.01 -15.16 8.36
CA GLU A 237 -6.36 -16.30 7.50
C GLU A 237 -6.97 -15.82 6.17
N LEU A 238 -7.66 -14.66 6.17
CA LEU A 238 -8.33 -14.06 5.01
C LEU A 238 -7.88 -12.61 4.78
N ASP A 239 -8.00 -12.12 3.54
CA ASP A 239 -7.68 -10.72 3.20
C ASP A 239 -8.54 -9.70 3.97
N SER A 240 -9.80 -10.06 4.28
CA SER A 240 -10.71 -9.24 5.11
C SER A 240 -10.14 -9.00 6.50
N ASP A 241 -9.46 -9.98 7.10
CA ASP A 241 -8.87 -9.84 8.44
C ASP A 241 -7.93 -8.64 8.51
N CYS A 242 -7.19 -8.41 7.43
CA CYS A 242 -6.26 -7.29 7.32
C CYS A 242 -6.96 -6.02 6.82
N ASN A 243 -7.75 -6.13 5.75
CA ASN A 243 -8.38 -4.96 5.12
C ASN A 243 -9.40 -4.24 6.02
N ASP A 244 -10.11 -4.97 6.87
CA ASP A 244 -11.09 -4.39 7.81
C ASP A 244 -10.42 -3.65 8.99
N ALA A 245 -9.14 -3.95 9.27
CA ALA A 245 -8.31 -3.21 10.24
C ALA A 245 -7.54 -2.06 9.58
N VAL A 246 -6.92 -2.34 8.43
CA VAL A 246 -6.01 -1.46 7.70
C VAL A 246 -6.38 -1.52 6.23
N ALA A 247 -7.10 -0.50 5.75
CA ALA A 247 -7.51 -0.41 4.34
C ALA A 247 -6.30 -0.47 3.39
N ASN A 248 -6.48 -1.11 2.23
CA ASN A 248 -5.41 -1.41 1.25
C ASN A 248 -4.36 -2.41 1.77
N SER A 249 -4.78 -3.36 2.61
CA SER A 249 -3.97 -4.50 3.02
C SER A 249 -4.65 -5.84 2.71
N HIS A 250 -3.88 -6.92 2.77
CA HIS A 250 -4.28 -8.28 2.44
C HIS A 250 -3.49 -9.28 3.31
N CYS A 251 -3.92 -10.54 3.34
CA CYS A 251 -3.27 -11.59 4.12
C CYS A 251 -2.37 -12.46 3.23
N ALA A 252 -1.06 -12.37 3.43
CA ALA A 252 -0.08 -13.14 2.68
C ALA A 252 0.72 -14.05 3.62
N ALA A 253 0.61 -15.37 3.43
CA ALA A 253 1.27 -16.39 4.27
C ALA A 253 1.01 -16.19 5.78
N GLY A 254 -0.23 -15.84 6.14
CA GLY A 254 -0.67 -15.58 7.52
C GLY A 254 -0.26 -14.20 8.06
N ARG A 255 0.43 -13.36 7.27
CA ARG A 255 0.84 -12.01 7.66
C ARG A 255 0.04 -10.92 6.93
N CYS A 256 -0.43 -9.91 7.67
CA CYS A 256 -1.02 -8.72 7.07
C CYS A 256 0.05 -7.85 6.38
N LEU A 257 -0.12 -7.60 5.08
CA LEU A 257 0.76 -6.79 4.24
C LEU A 257 -0.05 -5.78 3.42
N CYS A 258 0.52 -4.60 3.13
CA CYS A 258 -0.06 -3.68 2.17
C CYS A 258 -0.12 -4.31 0.76
N ILE A 259 -1.17 -3.99 -0.01
CA ILE A 259 -1.25 -4.38 -1.43
C ILE A 259 -0.25 -3.58 -2.27
N SER A 260 0.11 -4.08 -3.46
CA SER A 260 0.99 -3.35 -4.39
C SER A 260 0.42 -1.97 -4.73
N GLY A 261 1.30 -0.97 -4.82
CA GLY A 261 0.94 0.46 -4.83
C GLY A 261 1.00 1.14 -3.46
N TYR A 262 1.03 0.36 -2.36
CA TYR A 262 0.98 0.87 -1.00
C TYR A 262 2.16 0.36 -0.13
N THR A 263 2.49 1.13 0.91
CA THR A 263 3.54 0.86 1.89
C THR A 263 3.04 1.15 3.31
N PRO A 264 3.56 0.45 4.35
CA PRO A 264 3.16 0.72 5.73
C PRO A 264 3.56 2.14 6.16
N SER A 265 2.78 2.74 7.06
CA SER A 265 3.22 3.85 7.91
C SER A 265 4.21 3.37 8.99
N ASP A 266 4.96 4.30 9.58
CA ASP A 266 5.99 4.00 10.58
C ASP A 266 5.45 3.29 11.85
N ASP A 267 4.15 3.46 12.13
CA ASP A 267 3.41 2.84 13.25
C ASP A 267 2.60 1.58 12.84
N ASN A 268 2.70 1.18 11.56
CA ASN A 268 2.01 0.06 10.92
C ASN A 268 0.47 0.07 11.00
N VAL A 269 -0.17 1.23 11.20
CA VAL A 269 -1.64 1.34 11.24
C VAL A 269 -2.30 1.76 9.92
N THR A 270 -1.53 2.26 8.95
CA THR A 270 -2.05 2.57 7.60
C THR A 270 -1.17 2.00 6.50
N CYS A 271 -1.80 1.65 5.39
CA CYS A 271 -1.13 1.48 4.12
C CYS A 271 -1.28 2.79 3.33
N ARG A 272 -0.21 3.60 3.27
CA ARG A 272 -0.17 4.83 2.45
C ARG A 272 0.28 4.49 1.03
N GLN A 273 -0.09 5.34 0.07
CA GLN A 273 0.39 5.20 -1.31
C GLN A 273 1.92 5.32 -1.37
N ARG A 274 2.54 4.56 -2.28
CA ARG A 274 3.98 4.66 -2.57
C ARG A 274 4.29 5.89 -3.43
N ASN A 275 5.34 6.59 -3.04
CA ASN A 275 5.97 7.67 -3.78
C ASN A 275 7.29 7.19 -4.38
N ILE A 276 7.87 7.98 -5.29
CA ILE A 276 9.23 7.78 -5.76
C ILE A 276 10.22 7.94 -4.60
N GLY A 277 11.08 6.94 -4.41
CA GLY A 277 11.98 6.78 -3.27
C GLY A 277 11.52 5.74 -2.23
N ASP A 278 10.25 5.37 -2.18
CA ASP A 278 9.78 4.30 -1.28
C ASP A 278 10.34 2.94 -1.70
N ALA A 279 10.52 2.03 -0.73
CA ALA A 279 10.97 0.66 -0.99
C ALA A 279 10.05 -0.08 -1.98
N CYS A 280 10.54 -1.15 -2.61
CA CYS A 280 9.74 -2.04 -3.45
C CYS A 280 10.42 -3.41 -3.61
N ALA A 281 9.64 -4.45 -3.89
CA ALA A 281 10.14 -5.78 -4.21
C ALA A 281 9.94 -6.12 -5.70
N VAL A 282 8.82 -5.69 -6.29
CA VAL A 282 8.44 -5.98 -7.67
C VAL A 282 7.96 -4.71 -8.41
N PRO A 283 8.04 -4.65 -9.76
CA PRO A 283 7.67 -3.45 -10.51
C PRO A 283 6.24 -2.94 -10.25
N VAL A 284 5.29 -3.86 -10.02
CA VAL A 284 3.88 -3.53 -9.76
C VAL A 284 3.68 -2.76 -8.46
N ASP A 285 4.58 -2.88 -7.48
CA ASP A 285 4.51 -2.11 -6.23
C ASP A 285 4.54 -0.61 -6.48
N CYS A 286 5.24 -0.18 -7.53
CA CYS A 286 5.34 1.22 -7.92
C CYS A 286 4.31 1.58 -9.00
N THR A 287 4.18 0.75 -10.05
CA THR A 287 3.34 1.11 -11.22
C THR A 287 1.84 1.09 -10.94
N ALA A 288 1.38 0.43 -9.88
CA ALA A 288 -0.03 0.39 -9.51
C ALA A 288 -0.60 1.76 -9.10
N VAL A 289 0.24 2.66 -8.55
CA VAL A 289 -0.18 3.99 -8.07
C VAL A 289 0.59 5.13 -8.74
N VAL A 290 1.86 4.91 -9.12
CA VAL A 290 2.67 5.90 -9.85
C VAL A 290 2.91 5.41 -11.28
N PRO A 291 2.12 5.87 -12.28
CA PRO A 291 2.36 5.54 -13.69
C PRO A 291 3.77 5.91 -14.14
N TYR A 292 4.33 5.12 -15.06
CA TYR A 292 5.69 5.29 -15.58
C TYR A 292 6.82 5.17 -14.53
N SER A 293 6.53 4.66 -13.35
CA SER A 293 7.57 4.21 -12.40
C SER A 293 8.08 2.80 -12.74
N VAL A 294 9.12 2.37 -12.03
CA VAL A 294 9.68 1.02 -11.98
C VAL A 294 10.26 0.78 -10.58
N CYS A 295 10.31 -0.48 -10.15
CA CYS A 295 11.12 -0.85 -9.00
C CYS A 295 12.58 -0.98 -9.45
N SER A 296 13.48 -0.15 -8.91
CA SER A 296 14.90 -0.08 -9.29
C SER A 296 15.78 -0.06 -8.04
N ASN A 297 16.71 -1.01 -7.93
CA ASN A 297 17.57 -1.17 -6.75
C ASN A 297 16.81 -1.23 -5.40
N GLY A 298 15.61 -1.81 -5.40
CA GLY A 298 14.75 -1.93 -4.21
C GLY A 298 13.99 -0.67 -3.82
N ALA A 299 13.99 0.39 -4.64
CA ALA A 299 13.18 1.58 -4.45
C ALA A 299 12.40 1.98 -5.72
N CYS A 300 11.23 2.60 -5.55
CA CYS A 300 10.44 3.12 -6.64
C CYS A 300 11.17 4.29 -7.31
N ALA A 301 11.45 4.18 -8.60
CA ALA A 301 12.09 5.19 -9.42
C ALA A 301 11.23 5.47 -10.66
N CYS A 302 11.38 6.65 -11.27
CA CYS A 302 10.80 6.86 -12.60
C CYS A 302 11.54 6.00 -13.64
N ARG A 303 10.80 5.46 -14.61
CA ARG A 303 11.38 4.85 -15.80
C ARG A 303 12.29 5.85 -16.51
N SER A 304 13.32 5.38 -17.21
CA SER A 304 14.14 6.27 -18.04
C SER A 304 13.27 7.08 -19.01
N GLY A 305 13.69 8.32 -19.25
CA GLY A 305 12.88 9.34 -19.94
C GLY A 305 11.90 10.13 -19.06
N TYR A 306 11.58 9.65 -17.84
CA TYR A 306 10.65 10.31 -16.92
C TYR A 306 11.37 10.87 -15.67
N ILE A 307 10.75 11.85 -15.01
CA ILE A 307 11.27 12.58 -13.85
C ILE A 307 10.21 12.71 -12.73
N PRO A 308 10.61 12.60 -11.45
CA PRO A 308 9.69 12.78 -10.34
C PRO A 308 9.28 14.24 -10.17
N ARG A 309 7.97 14.48 -10.05
CA ARG A 309 7.34 15.79 -9.83
C ARG A 309 6.29 15.72 -8.73
N PHE A 310 5.83 16.89 -8.28
CA PHE A 310 4.92 17.08 -7.15
C PHE A 310 5.34 16.24 -5.93
N GLU A 311 6.45 16.63 -5.30
CA GLU A 311 6.97 15.98 -4.07
C GLU A 311 7.09 14.45 -4.20
N PHE A 312 7.61 14.00 -5.35
CA PHE A 312 7.88 12.59 -5.67
C PHE A 312 6.62 11.71 -5.89
N ILE A 313 5.44 12.30 -6.04
CA ILE A 313 4.18 11.56 -6.20
C ILE A 313 3.94 11.09 -7.66
N VAL A 314 4.48 11.78 -8.68
CA VAL A 314 4.25 11.43 -10.10
C VAL A 314 5.53 11.39 -10.93
N CYS A 315 5.60 10.49 -11.92
CA CYS A 315 6.60 10.52 -12.97
C CYS A 315 6.05 11.22 -14.22
N LEU A 316 6.60 12.39 -14.54
CA LEU A 316 6.28 13.12 -15.78
C LEU A 316 7.41 12.96 -16.80
N HIS A 317 7.05 12.95 -18.08
CA HIS A 317 8.00 12.86 -19.18
C HIS A 317 8.97 14.05 -19.14
N ARG A 318 10.28 13.83 -19.35
CA ARG A 318 11.22 14.94 -19.52
C ARG A 318 10.84 15.75 -20.76
N LYS A 319 11.09 17.05 -20.70
CA LYS A 319 10.84 18.01 -21.78
C LYS A 319 12.11 18.77 -22.13
N GLN A 320 12.22 19.22 -23.37
CA GLN A 320 13.29 20.15 -23.77
C GLN A 320 13.28 21.40 -22.87
N GLY A 321 14.46 21.82 -22.42
CA GLY A 321 14.63 23.01 -21.58
C GLY A 321 14.08 22.89 -20.14
N GLY A 322 13.63 21.70 -19.72
CA GLY A 322 13.03 21.49 -18.39
C GLY A 322 13.93 21.86 -17.21
N GLU A 323 13.32 22.09 -16.04
CA GLU A 323 14.01 22.56 -14.83
C GLU A 323 14.92 21.51 -14.18
N GLN A 324 14.62 20.23 -14.38
CA GLN A 324 15.21 19.12 -13.64
C GLN A 324 16.42 18.56 -14.40
N PRO A 325 17.60 18.47 -13.77
CA PRO A 325 18.84 18.26 -14.51
C PRO A 325 18.91 16.91 -15.21
N CYS A 326 19.54 16.89 -16.39
CA CYS A 326 20.15 15.69 -16.97
C CYS A 326 21.64 15.63 -16.60
N VAL A 327 22.22 14.44 -16.62
CA VAL A 327 23.65 14.19 -16.36
C VAL A 327 24.35 13.64 -17.60
N ARG A 328 23.64 12.86 -18.42
CA ARG A 328 24.14 12.22 -19.64
C ARG A 328 23.16 12.38 -20.79
N ASP A 329 23.65 12.27 -22.03
CA ASP A 329 22.82 12.31 -23.25
C ASP A 329 21.71 11.24 -23.23
N SER A 330 21.97 10.06 -22.67
CA SER A 330 20.96 9.00 -22.47
C SER A 330 19.73 9.47 -21.69
N ASP A 331 19.91 10.33 -20.70
CA ASP A 331 18.82 10.80 -19.84
C ASP A 331 17.80 11.66 -20.64
N CYS A 332 18.22 12.18 -21.80
CA CYS A 332 17.40 12.92 -22.75
C CYS A 332 16.94 12.04 -23.91
N ALA A 333 17.84 11.24 -24.49
CA ALA A 333 17.53 10.33 -25.60
C ALA A 333 16.46 9.28 -25.23
N ASP A 334 16.46 8.80 -23.98
CA ASP A 334 15.43 7.88 -23.45
C ASP A 334 14.07 8.57 -23.23
N ALA A 335 14.02 9.91 -23.17
CA ALA A 335 12.77 10.67 -23.16
C ALA A 335 12.31 10.91 -24.60
N PHE A 336 13.17 11.50 -25.43
CA PHE A 336 12.87 11.78 -26.82
C PHE A 336 14.13 11.68 -27.66
N THR A 337 14.01 10.92 -28.76
CA THR A 337 15.08 10.68 -29.73
C THR A 337 15.61 11.98 -30.32
N GLU A 338 16.84 11.94 -30.82
CA GLU A 338 17.53 13.09 -31.42
C GLU A 338 17.72 14.27 -30.45
N SER A 339 18.01 13.95 -29.19
CA SER A 339 18.29 14.92 -28.12
C SER A 339 19.51 14.56 -27.28
N ARG A 340 20.05 15.56 -26.58
CA ARG A 340 21.23 15.43 -25.71
C ARG A 340 21.19 16.34 -24.50
N CYS A 341 22.09 16.08 -23.54
CA CYS A 341 22.22 16.87 -22.33
C CYS A 341 23.25 18.00 -22.53
N ILE A 342 22.80 19.25 -22.45
CA ILE A 342 23.67 20.44 -22.57
C ILE A 342 23.42 21.35 -21.37
N ALA A 343 24.48 21.66 -20.61
CA ALA A 343 24.41 22.48 -19.40
C ALA A 343 23.32 22.01 -18.40
N GLY A 344 23.17 20.69 -18.24
CA GLY A 344 22.17 20.08 -17.38
C GLY A 344 20.73 20.11 -17.91
N ARG A 345 20.48 20.55 -19.14
CA ARG A 345 19.13 20.54 -19.75
C ARG A 345 19.09 19.74 -21.05
N CYS A 346 17.98 19.06 -21.30
CA CYS A 346 17.75 18.35 -22.55
C CYS A 346 17.45 19.33 -23.69
N HIS A 347 18.12 19.14 -24.82
CA HIS A 347 17.97 19.92 -26.04
C HIS A 347 17.98 18.98 -27.25
N CYS A 348 17.20 19.27 -28.29
CA CYS A 348 17.36 18.61 -29.58
C CYS A 348 18.79 18.78 -30.13
N LEU A 349 19.25 17.78 -30.88
CA LEU A 349 20.48 17.86 -31.66
C LEU A 349 20.39 18.94 -32.75
N HIS A 350 21.54 19.40 -33.23
CA HIS A 350 21.60 20.19 -34.45
C HIS A 350 20.93 19.44 -35.61
N GLY A 351 20.19 20.17 -36.43
CA GLY A 351 19.30 19.59 -37.44
C GLY A 351 17.89 19.25 -36.95
N PHE A 352 17.60 19.44 -35.67
CA PHE A 352 16.27 19.18 -35.09
C PHE A 352 15.74 20.39 -34.30
N TYR A 353 14.43 20.42 -34.06
CA TYR A 353 13.75 21.44 -33.26
C TYR A 353 12.61 20.83 -32.42
N PRO A 354 12.25 21.40 -31.25
CA PRO A 354 11.20 20.84 -30.41
C PRO A 354 9.82 20.99 -31.06
N ASN A 355 8.96 19.99 -30.85
CA ASN A 355 7.52 20.11 -31.06
C ASN A 355 6.89 21.11 -30.07
N VAL A 356 5.62 21.45 -30.29
CA VAL A 356 4.86 22.42 -29.46
C VAL A 356 4.89 22.05 -27.97
N ASP A 357 4.75 20.76 -27.63
CA ASP A 357 4.75 20.28 -26.25
C ASP A 357 6.14 20.13 -25.62
N SER A 358 7.21 20.33 -26.39
CA SER A 358 8.61 20.10 -26.03
C SER A 358 8.92 18.65 -25.58
N THR A 359 8.19 17.69 -26.12
CA THR A 359 8.27 16.23 -25.87
C THR A 359 8.86 15.42 -27.03
N ALA A 360 9.14 16.03 -28.18
CA ALA A 360 9.74 15.37 -29.33
C ALA A 360 10.62 16.34 -30.14
N CYS A 361 11.63 15.80 -30.83
CA CYS A 361 12.50 16.53 -31.75
C CYS A 361 12.11 16.22 -33.20
N HIS A 362 11.72 17.25 -33.95
CA HIS A 362 11.39 17.15 -35.38
C HIS A 362 12.59 17.51 -36.25
N LYS A 363 12.84 16.69 -37.28
CA LYS A 363 13.91 16.94 -38.27
C LYS A 363 13.58 18.20 -39.07
N ARG A 364 14.55 19.09 -39.20
CA ARG A 364 14.43 20.35 -39.94
C ARG A 364 14.34 20.13 -41.45
N ARG A 365 13.65 21.05 -42.11
CA ARG A 365 13.45 21.17 -43.56
C ARG A 365 13.90 22.54 -44.07
N LEU A 366 13.93 22.72 -45.38
CA LEU A 366 14.18 24.04 -45.97
C LEU A 366 13.06 25.02 -45.57
N GLY A 367 13.45 26.22 -45.17
CA GLY A 367 12.56 27.23 -44.58
C GLY A 367 12.44 27.20 -43.05
N ASP A 368 12.88 26.14 -42.37
CA ASP A 368 12.77 26.06 -40.90
C ASP A 368 13.73 27.01 -40.16
N THR A 369 13.31 27.47 -38.98
CA THR A 369 13.99 28.54 -38.23
C THR A 369 15.29 28.11 -37.55
N CYS A 370 16.43 28.53 -38.10
CA CYS A 370 17.77 28.12 -37.66
C CYS A 370 18.50 29.25 -36.90
N ARG A 371 19.61 28.92 -36.21
CA ARG A 371 20.50 29.86 -35.53
C ARG A 371 21.96 29.72 -35.96
N VAL A 372 22.42 28.49 -36.20
CA VAL A 372 23.78 28.18 -36.66
C VAL A 372 23.74 27.32 -37.93
N HIS A 373 24.84 27.29 -38.67
CA HIS A 373 24.97 26.50 -39.91
C HIS A 373 24.57 25.03 -39.71
N ASP A 374 25.07 24.40 -38.64
CA ASP A 374 24.83 23.01 -38.27
C ASP A 374 23.34 22.68 -38.03
N ASP A 375 22.49 23.68 -37.72
CA ASP A 375 21.05 23.47 -37.63
C ASP A 375 20.43 23.04 -38.97
N CYS A 376 21.13 23.20 -40.08
CA CYS A 376 20.68 22.82 -41.42
C CYS A 376 21.59 21.74 -42.03
N SER A 377 22.90 21.97 -42.05
CA SER A 377 23.85 21.13 -42.80
C SER A 377 24.01 19.70 -42.28
N VAL A 378 23.69 19.44 -41.01
CA VAL A 378 23.75 18.09 -40.41
C VAL A 378 22.63 17.17 -40.91
N VAL A 379 21.54 17.74 -41.44
CA VAL A 379 20.29 17.01 -41.77
C VAL A 379 19.79 17.22 -43.20
N ILE A 380 20.25 18.28 -43.85
CA ILE A 380 19.98 18.67 -45.23
C ILE A 380 21.33 18.96 -45.88
N ASP A 381 21.82 18.04 -46.71
CA ASP A 381 23.11 18.19 -47.38
C ASP A 381 23.14 19.45 -48.26
N SER A 382 24.30 20.12 -48.33
CA SER A 382 24.50 21.36 -49.11
C SER A 382 23.52 22.49 -48.76
N SER A 383 23.30 22.68 -47.46
CA SER A 383 22.47 23.76 -46.91
C SER A 383 23.18 24.52 -45.80
N THR A 384 22.70 25.74 -45.55
CA THR A 384 23.21 26.63 -44.51
C THR A 384 22.09 27.43 -43.86
N CYS A 385 22.35 27.94 -42.66
CA CYS A 385 21.45 28.85 -41.99
C CYS A 385 21.60 30.26 -42.58
N SER A 386 20.60 30.71 -43.35
CA SER A 386 20.62 32.00 -44.05
C SER A 386 19.42 32.85 -43.63
N ASN A 387 19.68 34.06 -43.13
CA ASN A 387 18.65 34.97 -42.59
C ASN A 387 17.71 34.33 -41.55
N GLY A 388 18.23 33.37 -40.77
CA GLY A 388 17.46 32.66 -39.74
C GLY A 388 16.55 31.54 -40.26
N ALA A 389 16.65 31.16 -41.54
CA ALA A 389 15.97 29.99 -42.12
C ALA A 389 16.96 29.05 -42.84
N CYS A 390 16.69 27.74 -42.82
CA CYS A 390 17.49 26.79 -43.59
C CYS A 390 17.29 27.00 -45.09
N ALA A 391 18.39 27.25 -45.81
CA ALA A 391 18.42 27.51 -47.24
C ALA A 391 19.57 26.72 -47.90
N CYS A 392 19.46 26.47 -49.21
CA CYS A 392 20.52 25.79 -49.94
C CYS A 392 21.78 26.67 -50.09
N ASP A 393 22.94 26.01 -50.11
CA ASP A 393 24.22 26.66 -50.35
C ASP A 393 24.32 27.29 -51.74
N LEU A 394 25.28 28.21 -51.91
CA LEU A 394 25.55 28.84 -53.20
C LEU A 394 25.92 27.76 -54.23
N GLY A 395 25.11 27.63 -55.29
CA GLY A 395 25.24 26.57 -56.29
C GLY A 395 24.14 25.52 -56.23
N TYR A 396 23.30 25.55 -55.20
CA TYR A 396 22.24 24.58 -54.99
C TYR A 396 20.85 25.22 -55.00
N VAL A 397 19.84 24.41 -55.27
CA VAL A 397 18.42 24.76 -55.27
C VAL A 397 17.63 23.68 -54.52
N ALA A 398 16.54 24.11 -53.88
CA ALA A 398 15.66 23.21 -53.13
C ALA A 398 15.08 22.11 -54.03
N THR A 399 14.94 20.90 -53.49
CA THR A 399 14.10 19.85 -54.07
C THR A 399 12.61 20.19 -53.92
N ASP A 400 11.77 19.66 -54.79
CA ASP A 400 10.33 20.00 -54.85
C ASP A 400 9.56 19.61 -53.57
N ASP A 401 10.08 18.67 -52.78
CA ASP A 401 9.54 18.22 -51.49
C ASP A 401 10.07 19.03 -50.28
N GLY A 402 11.00 19.96 -50.51
CA GLY A 402 11.63 20.81 -49.50
C GLY A 402 12.56 20.08 -48.52
N THR A 403 12.97 18.83 -48.81
CA THR A 403 13.79 18.02 -47.89
C THR A 403 15.30 18.07 -48.16
N GLY A 404 15.72 18.50 -49.36
CA GLY A 404 17.10 18.45 -49.81
C GLY A 404 17.49 19.61 -50.73
N CYS A 405 18.79 19.72 -50.99
CA CYS A 405 19.36 20.67 -51.92
C CYS A 405 20.07 19.91 -53.05
N ARG A 406 19.68 20.17 -54.30
CA ARG A 406 20.35 19.64 -55.50
C ARG A 406 21.16 20.74 -56.18
N LEU A 407 22.20 20.36 -56.92
CA LEU A 407 22.94 21.32 -57.75
C LEU A 407 22.01 22.02 -58.75
N LEU A 408 22.31 23.29 -59.04
CA LEU A 408 21.68 24.05 -60.12
C LEU A 408 22.05 23.45 -61.48
N ALA A 409 21.03 23.09 -62.25
CA ALA A 409 21.13 22.65 -63.64
C ALA A 409 21.11 23.85 -64.60
N ILE A 410 21.44 23.62 -65.88
CA ILE A 410 21.11 24.61 -66.91
C ILE A 410 19.61 24.86 -66.95
N ASN A 411 19.24 26.12 -67.20
CA ASN A 411 17.88 26.64 -67.22
C ASN A 411 17.18 26.72 -65.84
N ASP A 412 17.79 26.27 -64.74
CA ASP A 412 17.28 26.55 -63.39
C ASP A 412 17.26 28.04 -63.08
N ARG A 413 16.37 28.44 -62.17
CA ARG A 413 16.25 29.84 -61.72
C ARG A 413 17.46 30.24 -60.88
N CYS A 414 17.94 31.45 -61.09
CA CYS A 414 19.07 32.02 -60.35
C CYS A 414 18.85 33.52 -60.09
N VAL A 415 19.50 34.02 -59.03
CA VAL A 415 19.51 35.46 -58.69
C VAL A 415 20.89 36.08 -58.99
N TRP A 416 21.97 35.32 -58.77
CA TRP A 416 23.35 35.80 -58.90
C TRP A 416 24.20 34.89 -59.79
N THR A 417 25.10 35.50 -60.57
CA THR A 417 26.00 34.77 -61.49
C THR A 417 26.89 33.72 -60.79
N PRO A 418 27.48 33.97 -59.61
CA PRO A 418 28.29 32.96 -58.92
C PRO A 418 27.55 31.67 -58.58
N ALA A 419 26.23 31.71 -58.36
CA ALA A 419 25.45 30.51 -58.05
C ALA A 419 25.55 29.49 -59.19
N CYS A 420 25.28 29.90 -60.43
CA CYS A 420 25.44 29.03 -61.59
C CYS A 420 26.90 28.56 -61.74
N GLY A 421 27.86 29.48 -61.64
CA GLY A 421 29.28 29.18 -61.87
C GLY A 421 29.91 28.21 -60.86
N VAL A 422 29.37 28.12 -59.64
CA VAL A 422 29.75 27.10 -58.64
C VAL A 422 29.19 25.73 -59.00
N ALA A 423 27.93 25.67 -59.48
CA ALA A 423 27.27 24.42 -59.83
C ALA A 423 27.79 23.80 -61.14
N ILE A 424 27.92 24.64 -62.17
CA ILE A 424 28.32 24.25 -63.52
C ILE A 424 29.38 25.25 -64.01
N LYS A 425 30.58 24.75 -64.29
CA LYS A 425 31.68 25.59 -64.79
C LYS A 425 31.29 26.32 -66.07
N ASN A 426 31.81 27.54 -66.23
CA ASN A 426 31.58 28.41 -67.38
C ASN A 426 30.09 28.76 -67.62
N THR A 427 29.27 28.81 -66.58
CA THR A 427 27.91 29.37 -66.62
C THR A 427 27.81 30.74 -65.97
N ARG A 428 26.73 31.46 -66.29
CA ARG A 428 26.33 32.71 -65.66
C ARG A 428 24.81 32.73 -65.45
N CYS A 429 24.37 33.60 -64.55
CA CYS A 429 22.95 33.87 -64.39
C CYS A 429 22.52 34.92 -65.42
N LEU A 430 21.81 34.50 -66.46
CA LEU A 430 21.33 35.34 -67.55
C LEU A 430 19.80 35.27 -67.60
N GLN A 431 19.15 36.45 -67.60
CA GLN A 431 17.68 36.57 -67.58
C GLN A 431 17.01 35.77 -66.44
N GLY A 432 17.67 35.69 -65.28
CA GLY A 432 17.20 34.93 -64.12
C GLY A 432 17.30 33.41 -64.24
N ARG A 433 18.06 32.88 -65.22
CA ARG A 433 18.32 31.45 -65.40
C ARG A 433 19.80 31.13 -65.62
N CYS A 434 20.23 29.94 -65.19
CA CYS A 434 21.59 29.47 -65.43
C CYS A 434 21.79 29.11 -66.90
N GLN A 435 22.74 29.76 -67.56
CA GLN A 435 23.06 29.60 -68.97
C GLN A 435 24.58 29.59 -69.16
N CYS A 436 25.09 29.00 -70.24
CA CYS A 436 26.52 29.07 -70.55
C CYS A 436 26.99 30.53 -70.74
N ALA A 437 28.21 30.82 -70.30
CA ALA A 437 28.86 32.11 -70.53
C ALA A 437 29.08 32.35 -72.03
N ARG A 438 29.22 33.62 -72.45
CA ARG A 438 29.65 33.95 -73.82
C ARG A 438 30.94 33.21 -74.17
N GLY A 439 30.99 32.66 -75.36
CA GLY A 439 32.06 31.75 -75.77
C GLY A 439 31.82 30.27 -75.50
N TRP A 440 30.76 29.91 -74.78
CA TRP A 440 30.45 28.53 -74.41
C TRP A 440 29.06 28.13 -74.89
N PHE A 441 28.85 26.84 -75.16
CA PHE A 441 27.56 26.27 -75.53
C PHE A 441 27.22 25.05 -74.66
N TRP A 442 25.94 24.74 -74.55
CA TRP A 442 25.47 23.60 -73.75
C TRP A 442 25.54 22.30 -74.54
N GLU A 443 26.36 21.36 -74.07
CA GLU A 443 26.41 20.00 -74.59
C GLU A 443 25.61 19.07 -73.67
N LYS A 444 24.48 18.55 -74.18
CA LYS A 444 23.52 17.78 -73.37
C LYS A 444 24.09 16.47 -72.84
N ASP A 445 24.93 15.80 -73.63
CA ASP A 445 25.45 14.48 -73.29
C ASP A 445 26.61 14.55 -72.27
N ALA A 446 27.25 15.71 -72.15
CA ALA A 446 28.28 16.00 -71.16
C ALA A 446 27.75 16.70 -69.89
N ASP A 447 26.47 17.10 -69.89
CA ASP A 447 25.84 17.98 -68.88
C ASP A 447 26.72 19.21 -68.54
N ALA A 448 27.40 19.76 -69.54
CA ALA A 448 28.43 20.77 -69.38
C ALA A 448 28.38 21.89 -70.42
N CYS A 449 28.90 23.06 -70.04
CA CYS A 449 29.20 24.13 -70.99
C CYS A 449 30.58 23.89 -71.61
N VAL A 450 30.61 23.69 -72.93
CA VAL A 450 31.80 23.42 -73.73
C VAL A 450 32.24 24.67 -74.50
N LYS A 451 33.56 24.87 -74.64
CA LYS A 451 34.17 26.03 -75.30
C LYS A 451 33.85 25.98 -76.80
N ARG A 452 33.29 27.04 -77.36
CA ARG A 452 33.05 27.14 -78.81
C ARG A 452 34.38 27.19 -79.57
N GLN A 453 34.44 26.46 -80.67
CA GLN A 453 35.54 26.39 -81.63
C GLN A 453 35.12 26.97 -82.98
N LEU A 454 36.08 27.16 -83.90
CA LEU A 454 35.78 27.58 -85.26
C LEU A 454 34.97 26.50 -85.99
N GLY A 455 33.79 26.90 -86.49
CA GLY A 455 32.77 26.03 -87.06
C GLY A 455 31.56 25.80 -86.14
N ASP A 456 31.64 26.04 -84.84
CA ASP A 456 30.50 25.87 -83.92
C ASP A 456 29.41 26.91 -84.15
N ALA A 457 28.17 26.58 -83.79
CA ALA A 457 27.05 27.50 -83.90
C ALA A 457 27.27 28.78 -83.07
N CYS A 458 26.68 29.90 -83.48
CA CYS A 458 26.72 31.18 -82.76
C CYS A 458 25.47 32.03 -83.04
N ALA A 459 25.17 32.98 -82.14
CA ALA A 459 24.10 33.96 -82.29
C ALA A 459 24.62 35.38 -82.58
N ASP A 460 25.75 35.78 -81.96
CA ASP A 460 26.42 37.06 -82.23
C ASP A 460 27.96 36.91 -82.27
N ASP A 461 28.67 37.92 -82.77
CA ASP A 461 30.15 37.95 -82.82
C ASP A 461 30.81 37.73 -81.44
N GLY A 462 30.13 38.10 -80.36
CA GLY A 462 30.56 37.91 -78.98
C GLY A 462 30.54 36.45 -78.52
N ASP A 463 29.76 35.58 -79.15
CA ASP A 463 29.84 34.13 -78.91
C ASP A 463 31.15 33.53 -79.44
N CYS A 464 31.76 34.13 -80.45
CA CYS A 464 32.99 33.62 -81.07
C CYS A 464 34.22 34.35 -80.51
N SER A 465 34.21 35.68 -80.57
CA SER A 465 35.33 36.54 -80.14
C SER A 465 35.68 36.41 -78.65
N ALA A 466 34.76 35.92 -77.80
CA ALA A 466 35.02 35.67 -76.38
C ALA A 466 35.92 34.45 -76.09
N VAL A 467 36.14 33.55 -77.06
CA VAL A 467 36.94 32.31 -76.89
C VAL A 467 37.94 32.05 -78.01
N VAL A 468 37.70 32.59 -79.20
CA VAL A 468 38.64 32.62 -80.31
C VAL A 468 38.84 34.08 -80.71
N GLU A 469 39.96 34.66 -80.33
CA GLU A 469 40.33 36.04 -80.69
C GLU A 469 40.31 36.23 -82.21
N ASN A 470 39.87 37.41 -82.67
CA ASN A 470 39.69 37.74 -84.09
C ASN A 470 38.72 36.83 -84.87
N SER A 471 37.74 36.22 -84.18
CA SER A 471 36.60 35.55 -84.82
C SER A 471 35.31 36.39 -84.78
N VAL A 472 34.37 36.04 -85.66
CA VAL A 472 33.05 36.64 -85.87
C VAL A 472 32.01 35.55 -86.12
N CYS A 473 30.73 35.87 -85.99
CA CYS A 473 29.63 34.94 -86.24
C CYS A 473 29.12 35.07 -87.69
N ALA A 474 29.75 34.34 -88.61
CA ALA A 474 29.36 34.30 -90.02
C ALA A 474 28.47 33.09 -90.30
N ASP A 475 27.35 33.27 -91.01
CA ASP A 475 26.39 32.19 -91.35
C ASP A 475 25.92 31.32 -90.16
N ARG A 476 25.81 31.96 -88.98
CA ARG A 476 25.52 31.32 -87.68
C ARG A 476 26.59 30.31 -87.22
N ARG A 477 27.83 30.41 -87.73
CA ARG A 477 28.99 29.64 -87.26
C ARG A 477 30.20 30.53 -86.97
N CYS A 478 30.99 30.16 -85.96
CA CYS A 478 32.19 30.90 -85.61
C CYS A 478 33.27 30.77 -86.71
N SER A 479 33.63 31.91 -87.28
CA SER A 479 34.54 32.03 -88.42
C SER A 479 35.57 33.13 -88.14
N CYS A 480 36.72 33.13 -88.83
CA CYS A 480 37.68 34.22 -88.66
C CYS A 480 37.16 35.53 -89.25
N ARG A 481 37.49 36.66 -88.61
CA ARG A 481 37.27 37.99 -89.15
C ARG A 481 38.06 38.15 -90.46
N SER A 482 37.63 39.05 -91.33
CA SER A 482 38.39 39.44 -92.53
C SER A 482 39.88 39.67 -92.22
N GLU A 483 40.74 39.33 -93.17
CA GLU A 483 42.21 39.39 -93.06
C GLU A 483 42.86 38.39 -92.08
N HIS A 484 42.06 37.52 -91.44
CA HIS A 484 42.57 36.46 -90.57
C HIS A 484 42.27 35.06 -91.13
N ASN A 485 43.27 34.18 -91.11
CA ASN A 485 43.17 32.79 -91.55
C ASN A 485 43.06 31.84 -90.35
N ARG A 486 42.30 30.74 -90.52
CA ARG A 486 42.23 29.63 -89.56
C ARG A 486 43.52 28.82 -89.63
N ILE A 487 44.16 28.59 -88.48
CA ILE A 487 45.18 27.55 -88.32
C ILE A 487 44.53 26.32 -87.68
N GLU A 488 44.80 25.14 -88.24
CA GLU A 488 44.37 23.86 -87.67
C GLU A 488 45.31 23.38 -86.56
N GLY A 489 44.73 22.94 -85.45
CA GLY A 489 45.43 22.55 -84.23
C GLY A 489 44.45 22.27 -83.10
N ASN A 490 44.95 21.83 -81.93
CA ASN A 490 44.12 21.34 -80.82
C ASN A 490 43.31 22.44 -80.09
N ASP A 491 43.55 23.72 -80.38
CA ASP A 491 42.69 24.84 -80.02
C ASP A 491 42.74 25.83 -81.19
N SER A 492 41.65 25.96 -81.94
CA SER A 492 41.69 26.60 -83.26
C SER A 492 41.73 28.13 -83.17
N ARG A 493 42.65 28.78 -83.91
CA ARG A 493 42.93 30.22 -83.80
C ARG A 493 42.86 30.94 -85.15
N CYS A 494 42.49 32.21 -85.09
CA CYS A 494 42.54 33.15 -86.21
C CYS A 494 43.77 34.04 -86.10
N VAL A 495 44.66 34.01 -87.10
CA VAL A 495 45.85 34.88 -87.17
C VAL A 495 45.83 35.71 -88.44
N VAL A 496 46.44 36.90 -88.40
CA VAL A 496 46.58 37.76 -89.58
C VAL A 496 47.29 36.99 -90.70
N GLY A 497 46.70 36.99 -91.89
CA GLY A 497 47.14 36.17 -93.02
C GLY A 497 48.08 36.88 -93.98
N ASP A 498 49.39 36.80 -93.73
CA ASP A 498 50.38 37.01 -94.79
C ASP A 498 50.56 35.72 -95.61
N VAL A 499 50.29 35.81 -96.92
CA VAL A 499 50.37 34.66 -97.84
C VAL A 499 51.76 34.59 -98.46
N ALA A 500 52.52 33.56 -98.13
CA ALA A 500 53.73 33.17 -98.86
C ALA A 500 53.77 31.66 -99.09
N MET A 501 53.53 31.24 -100.34
CA MET A 501 53.78 29.86 -100.77
C MET A 501 55.28 29.55 -100.74
N LEU A 502 55.65 28.32 -100.38
CA LEU A 502 56.87 27.68 -100.87
C LEU A 502 56.70 26.15 -100.82
N GLU A 503 56.59 25.52 -101.99
CA GLU A 503 56.57 24.06 -102.14
C GLU A 503 57.98 23.48 -102.35
N MET A 504 58.24 22.38 -101.63
CA MET A 504 59.01 21.19 -102.02
C MET A 504 60.38 21.30 -102.75
N ARG A 505 61.45 20.96 -102.01
CA ARG A 505 62.47 19.90 -102.26
C ARG A 505 63.69 20.17 -101.34
N GLY A 506 64.37 19.21 -100.70
CA GLY A 506 64.16 17.77 -100.56
C GLY A 506 65.45 17.07 -100.11
N GLY A 507 65.36 16.15 -99.13
CA GLY A 507 66.38 15.12 -98.87
C GLY A 507 67.48 15.40 -97.83
N ALA A 508 67.31 14.85 -96.61
CA ALA A 508 68.33 14.06 -95.90
C ALA A 508 67.71 13.35 -94.67
N THR A 509 67.86 12.02 -94.60
CA THR A 509 67.60 11.16 -93.42
C THR A 509 68.94 10.71 -92.81
N PRO A 510 69.00 9.97 -91.68
CA PRO A 510 67.96 9.60 -90.69
C PRO A 510 68.08 10.50 -89.44
N ALA A 511 67.89 10.17 -88.15
CA ALA A 511 67.57 8.97 -87.35
C ALA A 511 67.02 9.46 -85.96
N VAL A 512 66.38 8.69 -85.06
CA VAL A 512 65.96 7.27 -85.02
C VAL A 512 64.74 7.14 -84.05
N SER A 513 63.96 6.05 -84.16
CA SER A 513 62.93 5.50 -83.23
C SER A 513 62.11 6.45 -82.31
N ARG A 514 60.77 6.53 -82.43
CA ARG A 514 59.75 5.51 -82.03
C ARG A 514 59.69 5.24 -80.52
N ASP A 515 58.53 4.99 -79.88
CA ASP A 515 57.13 5.06 -80.32
C ASP A 515 56.18 4.93 -79.10
N ILE A 516 54.91 5.29 -79.29
CA ILE A 516 53.68 4.63 -78.75
C ILE A 516 53.51 4.55 -77.22
N TYR A 517 52.62 5.34 -76.61
CA TYR A 517 51.14 5.17 -76.54
C TYR A 517 50.63 4.05 -75.60
N VAL A 518 50.04 4.50 -74.48
CA VAL A 518 48.72 4.09 -73.91
C VAL A 518 48.46 2.61 -73.61
N VAL A 519 48.10 2.30 -72.35
CA VAL A 519 46.83 1.63 -71.96
C VAL A 519 46.74 1.50 -70.41
N THR A 520 45.60 1.93 -69.84
CA THR A 520 45.05 1.68 -68.47
C THR A 520 45.92 1.91 -67.22
N PHE A 521 45.55 2.80 -66.29
CA PHE A 521 44.49 2.70 -65.25
C PHE A 521 44.83 1.82 -64.03
N SER A 522 44.55 2.39 -62.85
CA SER A 522 44.30 1.76 -61.54
C SER A 522 45.49 1.49 -60.60
N ILE A 523 45.15 1.51 -59.30
CA ILE A 523 45.97 1.19 -58.11
C ILE A 523 46.97 2.31 -57.74
N ILE A 524 46.64 3.28 -56.88
CA ILE A 524 46.26 3.11 -55.46
C ILE A 524 47.29 2.23 -54.70
N ALA A 525 48.58 2.56 -54.79
CA ALA A 525 49.63 1.88 -54.01
C ALA A 525 50.75 2.80 -53.44
N ILE A 526 50.82 4.08 -53.81
CA ILE A 526 51.97 4.94 -53.44
C ILE A 526 51.64 5.98 -52.34
N CYS A 527 50.36 6.29 -52.09
CA CYS A 527 49.96 7.14 -50.94
C CYS A 527 49.77 6.36 -49.61
N ILE A 528 49.96 5.03 -49.61
CA ILE A 528 49.79 4.19 -48.40
C ILE A 528 51.11 4.04 -47.61
N LEU A 529 52.26 4.44 -48.18
CA LEU A 529 53.57 4.41 -47.53
C LEU A 529 53.96 5.71 -46.80
N ALA A 530 53.04 6.69 -46.68
CA ALA A 530 53.27 7.96 -45.97
C ALA A 530 52.40 8.15 -44.71
N LEU A 531 51.52 7.18 -44.38
CA LEU A 531 50.63 7.23 -43.22
C LEU A 531 50.88 6.13 -42.18
N ILE A 532 51.82 5.21 -42.44
CA ILE A 532 52.16 4.11 -41.52
C ILE A 532 53.26 4.52 -40.51
N ASP A 533 54.15 5.46 -40.86
CA ASP A 533 55.22 5.93 -39.96
C ASP A 533 54.74 6.89 -38.84
N ILE A 534 53.57 7.52 -38.96
CA ILE A 534 53.07 8.47 -37.94
C ILE A 534 52.37 7.76 -36.78
N CYS A 535 51.71 6.61 -37.03
CA CYS A 535 51.02 5.85 -36.00
C CYS A 535 51.97 5.07 -35.05
N LEU A 536 53.18 4.71 -35.51
CA LEU A 536 54.13 3.97 -34.66
C LEU A 536 54.81 4.86 -33.60
N VAL A 537 54.96 6.16 -33.88
CA VAL A 537 55.62 7.11 -32.96
C VAL A 537 54.70 7.54 -31.81
N ILE A 538 53.38 7.57 -32.01
CA ILE A 538 52.43 8.01 -30.99
C ILE A 538 52.15 6.91 -29.95
N MET A 539 52.21 5.62 -30.32
CA MET A 539 52.01 4.50 -29.39
C MET A 539 53.18 4.30 -28.39
N LEU A 540 54.39 4.80 -28.69
CA LEU A 540 55.56 4.63 -27.81
C LEU A 540 55.72 5.72 -26.74
N CYS A 541 54.94 6.81 -26.80
CA CYS A 541 55.00 7.91 -25.83
C CYS A 541 53.98 7.79 -24.68
N ALA A 542 53.09 6.79 -24.69
CA ALA A 542 52.00 6.63 -23.72
C ALA A 542 52.32 5.65 -22.56
N HIS A 543 53.57 5.20 -22.42
CA HIS A 543 53.95 4.15 -21.46
C HIS A 543 54.96 4.59 -20.38
N PHE A 544 55.15 5.91 -20.20
CA PHE A 544 56.18 6.47 -19.29
C PHE A 544 55.76 7.75 -18.52
N VAL A 545 54.56 7.75 -17.91
CA VAL A 545 54.29 8.54 -16.70
C VAL A 545 53.44 7.67 -15.75
N TRP A 546 53.82 7.65 -14.47
CA TRP A 546 53.11 7.01 -13.36
C TRP A 546 52.02 7.92 -12.78
#